data_AF-A0A7S3SEU5-F1
#
_entry.id   AF-A0A7S3SEU5-F1
#
_cell.length_a   1.000
_cell.length_b   1.000
_cell.length_c   1.000
_cell.angle_alpha   90.00
_cell.angle_beta   90.00
_cell.angle_gamma   90.00
#
_symmetry.space_group_name_H-M   'P 1'
#
loop_
_entity.id
_entity.type
_entity.pdbx_description
1 polymer ?
#
loop_
_entity_poly.entity_id
_entity_poly.type
_entity_poly.pdbx_seq_one_letter_code
_entity_poly.pdbx_strand_id
1 'polypeptide(L)'
;MKNANTEMSQRADLLNTFADEIEAAKENPFTVLGANDYTHEPIYKCDERFFNTEDPTEAFAALPVLVAQPTEADSVQSFQGVCYENIDVTFTKISETSFELLLDLQNKKDLLCKDAILFGNSNLRHFEVFFRAGQHKITFNMDTSEAQADVSHNGIAMFMVCEGVVHELESLLRTAEMFIGGMSLNPDPSKWLNSSYVPQYMEDANLRFLRTAMNYTMEPRETTKVVIDESQINSGDFFPVIRMDGLAPMIMYGSGSWASHCTMALWYDDGLYIVESTDGWYWPTGGIQKTPYKQWMEQAERASYYVSHLPLNEETRANFDEDKARAFVEGAIGLPYGYHNFIYGWIDTPRDNMPRALPAELLPVAFAFLETFDRTLTDKFMSQGLNKRMGTEGLSITEITMLAAEQ
;
A
#
# COMPACT_ATOMS: atom_id res chain seq x y z
N MET A 1 -8.23 -30.46 30.17
CA MET A 1 -9.08 -31.00 29.09
C MET A 1 -10.39 -30.25 28.90
N LYS A 2 -11.06 -29.73 29.94
CA LYS A 2 -12.27 -28.90 29.74
C LYS A 2 -12.00 -27.53 29.06
N ASN A 3 -10.86 -26.87 29.32
CA ASN A 3 -10.55 -25.55 28.75
C ASN A 3 -10.16 -25.58 27.26
N ALA A 4 -9.47 -26.63 26.78
CA ALA A 4 -9.02 -26.71 25.38
C ALA A 4 -10.17 -26.91 24.38
N ASN A 5 -11.27 -27.55 24.81
CA ASN A 5 -12.44 -27.74 23.96
C ASN A 5 -13.29 -26.46 23.87
N THR A 6 -13.31 -25.62 24.91
CA THR A 6 -13.99 -24.33 24.89
C THR A 6 -13.25 -23.35 23.98
N GLU A 7 -11.92 -23.36 24.03
CA GLU A 7 -11.05 -22.50 23.20
C GLU A 7 -11.13 -22.86 21.69
N MET A 8 -11.19 -24.16 21.35
CA MET A 8 -11.44 -24.59 19.96
C MET A 8 -12.85 -24.26 19.47
N SER A 9 -13.86 -24.37 20.32
CA SER A 9 -15.24 -24.01 19.95
C SER A 9 -15.37 -22.51 19.67
N GLN A 10 -14.78 -21.67 20.52
CA GLN A 10 -14.79 -20.22 20.33
C GLN A 10 -14.05 -19.80 19.05
N ARG A 11 -12.94 -20.48 18.70
CA ARG A 11 -12.25 -20.27 17.42
C ARG A 11 -13.09 -20.70 16.22
N ALA A 12 -13.85 -21.78 16.32
CA ALA A 12 -14.75 -22.22 15.25
C ALA A 12 -15.92 -21.24 15.05
N ASP A 13 -16.49 -20.72 16.15
CA ASP A 13 -17.59 -19.75 16.09
C ASP A 13 -17.14 -18.39 15.49
N LEU A 14 -15.92 -17.94 15.82
CA LEU A 14 -15.29 -16.78 15.19
C LEU A 14 -15.07 -16.98 13.68
N LEU A 15 -14.55 -18.14 13.28
CA LEU A 15 -14.35 -18.47 11.86
C LEU A 15 -15.69 -18.49 11.10
N ASN A 16 -16.77 -18.96 11.72
CA ASN A 16 -18.11 -18.95 11.14
C ASN A 16 -18.67 -17.52 11.04
N THR A 17 -18.44 -16.66 12.04
CA THR A 17 -18.87 -15.26 12.01
C THR A 17 -18.16 -14.49 10.88
N PHE A 18 -16.86 -14.71 10.69
CA PHE A 18 -16.13 -14.17 9.54
C PHE A 18 -16.64 -14.73 8.20
N ALA A 19 -17.06 -16.00 8.15
CA ALA A 19 -17.65 -16.59 6.95
C ALA A 19 -19.01 -15.96 6.62
N ASP A 20 -19.82 -15.65 7.62
CA ASP A 20 -21.12 -14.99 7.46
C ASP A 20 -20.97 -13.53 7.00
N GLU A 21 -19.96 -12.80 7.51
CA GLU A 21 -19.62 -11.45 7.01
C GLU A 21 -19.12 -11.49 5.57
N ILE A 22 -18.34 -12.52 5.20
CA ILE A 22 -17.90 -12.75 3.81
C ILE A 22 -19.10 -13.08 2.90
N GLU A 23 -20.06 -13.89 3.36
CA GLU A 23 -21.29 -14.17 2.60
C GLU A 23 -22.18 -12.94 2.47
N ALA A 24 -22.33 -12.13 3.51
CA ALA A 24 -23.07 -10.86 3.44
C ALA A 24 -22.43 -9.87 2.45
N ALA A 25 -21.09 -9.87 2.34
CA ALA A 25 -20.37 -9.09 1.32
C ALA A 25 -20.63 -9.59 -0.12
N LYS A 26 -20.99 -10.88 -0.31
CA LYS A 26 -21.39 -11.42 -1.62
C LYS A 26 -22.81 -11.02 -2.02
N GLU A 27 -23.70 -10.81 -1.06
CA GLU A 27 -25.11 -10.45 -1.30
C GLU A 27 -25.31 -8.99 -1.73
N ASN A 28 -24.30 -8.14 -1.52
CA ASN A 28 -24.28 -6.76 -1.99
C ASN A 28 -23.15 -6.58 -3.01
N PRO A 29 -23.26 -7.17 -4.22
CA PRO A 29 -22.24 -7.01 -5.23
C PRO A 29 -22.17 -5.53 -5.57
N PHE A 30 -21.08 -4.88 -5.19
CA PHE A 30 -20.65 -3.64 -5.84
C PHE A 30 -20.85 -3.86 -7.33
N THR A 31 -21.59 -2.97 -7.97
CA THR A 31 -21.89 -3.08 -9.39
C THR A 31 -20.56 -3.00 -10.12
N VAL A 32 -19.99 -4.15 -10.45
CA VAL A 32 -18.74 -4.25 -11.20
C VAL A 32 -19.06 -3.63 -12.55
N LEU A 33 -18.50 -2.44 -12.80
CA LEU A 33 -18.51 -1.85 -14.13
C LEU A 33 -17.97 -2.92 -15.10
N GLY A 34 -18.66 -3.15 -16.21
CA GLY A 34 -18.28 -4.21 -17.15
C GLY A 34 -16.87 -3.97 -17.69
N ALA A 35 -16.12 -5.04 -17.96
CA ALA A 35 -14.75 -5.06 -18.53
C ALA A 35 -14.54 -4.17 -19.77
N ASN A 36 -15.61 -3.69 -20.40
CA ASN A 36 -15.59 -2.87 -21.61
C ASN A 36 -15.70 -1.34 -21.36
N ASP A 37 -15.90 -0.87 -20.12
CA ASP A 37 -15.90 0.57 -19.77
C ASP A 37 -14.53 1.06 -19.24
N TYR A 38 -13.51 0.20 -19.28
CA TYR A 38 -12.16 0.49 -18.79
C TYR A 38 -11.28 1.00 -19.93
N THR A 39 -11.02 2.31 -19.95
CA THR A 39 -9.90 2.88 -20.70
C THR A 39 -8.61 2.62 -19.92
N HIS A 40 -7.57 2.08 -20.57
CA HIS A 40 -6.21 1.94 -20.02
C HIS A 40 -5.46 3.29 -19.97
N GLU A 41 -6.19 4.41 -19.93
CA GLU A 41 -5.59 5.73 -19.88
C GLU A 41 -4.95 5.95 -18.50
N PRO A 42 -3.69 6.40 -18.45
CA PRO A 42 -3.05 6.74 -17.19
C PRO A 42 -3.86 7.79 -16.42
N ILE A 43 -4.17 7.49 -15.16
CA ILE A 43 -4.91 8.41 -14.28
C ILE A 43 -4.04 9.63 -13.92
N TYR A 44 -2.72 9.42 -13.78
CA TYR A 44 -1.78 10.45 -13.38
C TYR A 44 -0.58 10.51 -14.32
N LYS A 45 -0.25 11.73 -14.77
CA LYS A 45 0.94 12.03 -15.57
C LYS A 45 2.09 12.51 -14.67
N CYS A 46 3.28 12.64 -15.26
CA CYS A 46 4.47 13.11 -14.56
C CYS A 46 4.25 14.46 -13.83
N ASP A 47 3.47 15.36 -14.42
CA ASP A 47 3.15 16.69 -13.90
C ASP A 47 1.93 16.71 -12.96
N GLU A 48 1.31 15.56 -12.68
CA GLU A 48 0.08 15.45 -11.85
C GLU A 48 0.22 14.47 -10.68
N ARG A 49 1.39 13.82 -10.55
CA ARG A 49 1.67 12.74 -9.59
C ARG A 49 1.75 13.18 -8.12
N PHE A 50 1.78 14.47 -7.84
CA PHE A 50 1.69 15.04 -6.49
C PHE A 50 0.76 16.25 -6.49
N PHE A 51 0.23 16.63 -5.32
CA PHE A 51 -0.56 17.87 -5.20
C PHE A 51 0.33 19.11 -5.28
N ASN A 52 1.58 19.00 -4.85
CA ASN A 52 2.62 20.00 -5.07
C ASN A 52 3.70 19.41 -5.98
N THR A 53 3.85 19.98 -7.17
CA THR A 53 4.76 19.51 -8.22
C THR A 53 5.99 20.40 -8.37
N GLU A 54 6.18 21.39 -7.48
CA GLU A 54 7.30 22.32 -7.54
C GLU A 54 8.65 21.70 -7.09
N ASP A 55 8.62 20.61 -6.30
CA ASP A 55 9.82 19.88 -5.89
C ASP A 55 9.89 18.50 -6.58
N PRO A 56 10.71 18.34 -7.64
CA PRO A 56 10.85 17.07 -8.37
C PRO A 56 11.54 15.97 -7.54
N THR A 57 12.05 16.30 -6.36
CA THR A 57 12.84 15.42 -5.51
C THR A 57 12.05 14.83 -4.35
N GLU A 58 10.73 15.03 -4.31
CA GLU A 58 9.88 14.58 -3.20
C GLU A 58 9.99 13.05 -2.93
N ALA A 59 9.67 12.61 -1.72
CA ALA A 59 9.61 11.19 -1.43
C ALA A 59 8.64 10.45 -2.38
N PHE A 60 9.04 9.25 -2.81
CA PHE A 60 8.39 8.44 -3.85
C PHE A 60 8.35 9.04 -5.26
N ALA A 61 8.91 10.23 -5.49
CA ALA A 61 9.05 10.82 -6.83
C ALA A 61 9.98 10.02 -7.76
N ALA A 62 10.75 9.06 -7.25
CA ALA A 62 11.51 8.11 -8.07
C ALA A 62 10.63 6.99 -8.67
N LEU A 63 9.40 6.80 -8.19
CA LEU A 63 8.49 5.83 -8.77
C LEU A 63 8.05 6.27 -10.18
N PRO A 64 8.05 5.35 -11.17
CA PRO A 64 7.65 5.69 -12.53
C PRO A 64 6.12 5.76 -12.64
N VAL A 65 5.63 6.50 -13.63
CA VAL A 65 4.20 6.65 -13.92
C VAL A 65 3.81 5.80 -15.12
N LEU A 66 2.62 5.22 -15.12
CA LEU A 66 2.11 4.55 -16.32
C LEU A 66 1.94 5.59 -17.44
N VAL A 67 2.39 5.27 -18.65
CA VAL A 67 2.22 6.15 -19.83
C VAL A 67 1.51 5.48 -20.99
N ALA A 68 1.57 4.15 -21.08
CA ALA A 68 0.86 3.36 -22.07
C ALA A 68 0.78 1.89 -21.61
N GLN A 69 -0.20 1.16 -22.13
CA GLN A 69 -0.34 -0.28 -21.95
C GLN A 69 -1.01 -0.87 -23.20
N PRO A 70 -0.30 -0.93 -24.34
CA PRO A 70 -0.88 -1.45 -25.56
C PRO A 70 -1.12 -2.96 -25.46
N THR A 71 -2.22 -3.41 -26.06
CA THR A 71 -2.69 -4.80 -26.08
C THR A 71 -2.93 -5.28 -27.51
N GLU A 72 -3.34 -6.54 -27.72
CA GLU A 72 -3.80 -6.98 -29.06
C GLU A 72 -5.06 -6.22 -29.51
N ALA A 73 -5.95 -5.88 -28.58
CA ALA A 73 -7.21 -5.19 -28.86
C ALA A 73 -7.02 -3.68 -29.06
N ASP A 74 -6.07 -3.09 -28.34
CA ASP A 74 -5.68 -1.68 -28.43
C ASP A 74 -4.18 -1.56 -28.71
N SER A 75 -3.83 -1.88 -29.96
CA SER A 75 -2.44 -2.10 -30.38
C SER A 75 -1.67 -0.83 -30.70
N VAL A 76 -2.34 0.33 -30.81
CA VAL A 76 -1.70 1.60 -31.12
C VAL A 76 -2.09 2.63 -30.08
N GLN A 77 -1.11 3.12 -29.34
CA GLN A 77 -1.30 4.16 -28.33
C GLN A 77 -0.27 5.27 -28.54
N SER A 78 -0.58 6.47 -28.05
CA SER A 78 0.31 7.61 -28.12
C SER A 78 0.38 8.31 -26.77
N PHE A 79 1.57 8.75 -26.37
CA PHE A 79 1.77 9.49 -25.13
C PHE A 79 2.87 10.53 -25.29
N GLN A 80 2.98 11.43 -24.30
CA GLN A 80 4.02 12.44 -24.24
C GLN A 80 5.13 12.00 -23.31
N GLY A 81 6.36 12.24 -23.73
CA GLY A 81 7.55 12.01 -22.93
C GLY A 81 8.08 13.26 -22.23
N VAL A 82 9.04 13.03 -21.34
CA VAL A 82 9.81 14.12 -20.71
C VAL A 82 10.64 14.81 -21.79
N CYS A 83 11.30 14.04 -22.66
CA CYS A 83 12.21 14.49 -23.69
C CYS A 83 11.60 14.54 -25.11
N TYR A 84 10.58 13.74 -25.40
CA TYR A 84 9.92 13.70 -26.71
C TYR A 84 8.48 14.21 -26.60
N GLU A 85 8.06 15.09 -27.50
CA GLU A 85 6.70 15.64 -27.44
C GLU A 85 5.64 14.61 -27.83
N ASN A 86 5.97 13.66 -28.71
CA ASN A 86 5.06 12.59 -29.13
C ASN A 86 5.83 11.27 -29.20
N ILE A 87 5.28 10.24 -28.58
CA ILE A 87 5.77 8.87 -28.65
C ILE A 87 4.58 8.01 -29.05
N ASP A 88 4.63 7.48 -30.26
CA ASP A 88 3.65 6.51 -30.75
C ASP A 88 4.18 5.10 -30.48
N VAL A 89 3.37 4.23 -29.89
CA VAL A 89 3.71 2.83 -29.69
C VAL A 89 2.75 1.95 -30.49
N THR A 90 3.32 0.97 -31.20
CA THR A 90 2.57 -0.08 -31.88
C THR A 90 2.97 -1.44 -31.30
N PHE A 91 1.99 -2.15 -30.75
CA PHE A 91 2.11 -3.52 -30.29
C PHE A 91 1.77 -4.51 -31.40
N THR A 92 2.57 -5.55 -31.57
CA THR A 92 2.33 -6.58 -32.57
C THR A 92 2.68 -7.96 -32.02
N LYS A 93 1.72 -8.87 -32.06
CA LYS A 93 1.98 -10.30 -31.86
C LYS A 93 2.60 -10.90 -33.11
N ILE A 94 3.85 -11.34 -33.01
CA ILE A 94 4.59 -11.94 -34.12
C ILE A 94 4.33 -13.45 -34.18
N SER A 95 4.26 -14.10 -33.02
CA SER A 95 3.90 -15.51 -32.84
C SER A 95 3.24 -15.71 -31.48
N GLU A 96 2.88 -16.95 -31.13
CA GLU A 96 2.38 -17.28 -29.78
C GLU A 96 3.37 -16.89 -28.67
N THR A 97 4.67 -16.96 -28.95
CA THR A 97 5.74 -16.73 -27.97
C THR A 97 6.47 -15.40 -28.16
N SER A 98 6.16 -14.62 -29.19
CA SER A 98 6.97 -13.44 -29.56
C SER A 98 6.10 -12.22 -29.84
N PHE A 99 6.39 -11.14 -29.13
CA PHE A 99 5.63 -9.90 -29.13
C PHE A 99 6.58 -8.72 -29.38
N GLU A 100 6.15 -7.76 -30.17
CA GLU A 100 6.96 -6.61 -30.58
C GLU A 100 6.30 -5.30 -30.15
N LEU A 101 7.11 -4.37 -29.64
CA LEU A 101 6.77 -2.97 -29.52
C LEU A 101 7.62 -2.16 -30.51
N LEU A 102 6.96 -1.42 -31.40
CA LEU A 102 7.58 -0.38 -32.21
C LEU A 102 7.24 0.99 -31.62
N LEU A 103 8.24 1.69 -31.13
CA LEU A 103 8.10 3.05 -30.63
C LEU A 103 8.63 4.03 -31.67
N ASP A 104 7.84 5.05 -32.04
CA ASP A 104 8.29 6.18 -32.87
C ASP A 104 8.38 7.45 -32.03
N LEU A 105 9.61 7.88 -31.75
CA LEU A 105 9.90 8.99 -30.85
C LEU A 105 10.12 10.25 -31.68
N GLN A 106 9.22 11.23 -31.54
CA GLN A 106 9.18 12.42 -32.39
C GLN A 106 9.43 13.69 -31.58
N ASN A 107 9.87 14.75 -32.27
CA ASN A 107 10.05 16.10 -31.72
C ASN A 107 10.82 16.11 -30.39
N LYS A 108 12.12 15.78 -30.45
CA LYS A 108 12.99 15.83 -29.27
C LYS A 108 13.16 17.28 -28.78
N LYS A 109 12.90 17.53 -27.49
CA LYS A 109 12.91 18.88 -26.89
C LYS A 109 14.32 19.46 -26.75
N ASP A 110 15.30 18.64 -26.33
CA ASP A 110 16.70 19.05 -26.13
C ASP A 110 17.67 17.99 -26.66
N LEU A 111 18.88 18.38 -27.04
CA LEU A 111 19.89 17.48 -27.57
C LEU A 111 20.37 16.46 -26.54
N LEU A 112 20.43 16.84 -25.26
CA LEU A 112 20.96 16.03 -24.15
C LEU A 112 19.88 15.34 -23.31
N CYS A 113 18.61 15.68 -23.48
CA CYS A 113 17.54 14.98 -22.76
C CYS A 113 17.42 13.51 -23.22
N LYS A 114 16.79 12.70 -22.38
CA LYS A 114 16.52 11.27 -22.60
C LYS A 114 15.23 10.89 -21.87
N ASP A 115 14.51 9.91 -22.39
CA ASP A 115 13.42 9.26 -21.68
C ASP A 115 13.86 7.88 -21.23
N ALA A 116 13.46 7.50 -20.02
CA ALA A 116 13.70 6.18 -19.45
C ALA A 116 12.36 5.51 -19.20
N ILE A 117 12.17 4.32 -19.77
CA ILE A 117 10.90 3.60 -19.73
C ILE A 117 11.16 2.18 -19.22
N LEU A 118 10.45 1.81 -18.16
CA LEU A 118 10.29 0.44 -17.69
C LEU A 118 9.11 -0.19 -18.43
N PHE A 119 9.37 -1.24 -19.19
CA PHE A 119 8.36 -2.12 -19.78
C PHE A 119 8.14 -3.27 -18.82
N GLY A 120 6.87 -3.55 -18.47
CA GLY A 120 6.60 -4.64 -17.54
C GLY A 120 5.20 -5.20 -17.59
N ASN A 121 5.12 -6.45 -17.16
CA ASN A 121 3.91 -7.14 -16.73
C ASN A 121 4.30 -8.14 -15.63
N SER A 122 3.45 -9.10 -15.27
CA SER A 122 3.81 -10.08 -14.22
C SER A 122 5.00 -10.97 -14.62
N ASN A 123 5.32 -11.07 -15.92
CA ASN A 123 6.36 -11.95 -16.48
C ASN A 123 7.52 -11.23 -17.18
N LEU A 124 7.44 -9.92 -17.37
CA LEU A 124 8.44 -9.10 -18.05
C LEU A 124 8.86 -7.92 -17.18
N ARG A 125 10.16 -7.64 -17.19
CA ARG A 125 10.74 -6.37 -16.75
C ARG A 125 11.88 -6.04 -17.69
N HIS A 126 11.76 -4.95 -18.44
CA HIS A 126 12.79 -4.45 -19.34
C HIS A 126 12.91 -2.95 -19.19
N PHE A 127 14.12 -2.44 -19.02
CA PHE A 127 14.35 -1.01 -18.90
C PHE A 127 15.11 -0.51 -20.11
N GLU A 128 14.59 0.52 -20.77
CA GLU A 128 15.21 1.12 -21.95
C GLU A 128 15.37 2.62 -21.77
N VAL A 129 16.48 3.17 -22.30
CA VAL A 129 16.76 4.61 -22.27
C VAL A 129 16.91 5.14 -23.68
N PHE A 130 16.04 6.06 -24.06
CA PHE A 130 15.94 6.58 -25.41
C PHE A 130 16.66 7.93 -25.57
N PHE A 131 17.85 7.90 -26.16
CA PHE A 131 18.66 9.10 -26.41
C PHE A 131 18.38 9.78 -27.77
N ARG A 132 17.74 9.09 -28.71
CA ARG A 132 17.54 9.56 -30.10
C ARG A 132 16.09 9.42 -30.53
N ALA A 133 15.63 10.40 -31.30
CA ALA A 133 14.36 10.35 -32.02
C ALA A 133 14.38 9.27 -33.12
N GLY A 134 13.20 8.92 -33.62
CA GLY A 134 12.96 7.93 -34.66
C GLY A 134 12.39 6.63 -34.11
N GLN A 135 12.39 5.61 -34.97
CA GLN A 135 11.79 4.31 -34.69
C GLN A 135 12.73 3.39 -33.91
N HIS A 136 12.23 2.82 -32.82
CA HIS A 136 12.90 1.84 -31.98
C HIS A 136 12.02 0.61 -31.85
N LYS A 137 12.58 -0.55 -32.13
CA LYS A 137 11.87 -1.82 -32.12
C LYS A 137 12.41 -2.67 -30.98
N ILE A 138 11.51 -3.18 -30.15
CA ILE A 138 11.83 -4.06 -29.02
C ILE A 138 11.00 -5.33 -29.17
N THR A 139 11.65 -6.48 -29.08
CA THR A 139 11.00 -7.79 -29.17
C THR A 139 11.12 -8.52 -27.84
N PHE A 140 10.01 -9.00 -27.33
CA PHE A 140 9.90 -9.77 -26.09
C PHE A 140 9.47 -11.20 -26.40
N ASN A 141 10.11 -12.16 -25.74
CA ASN A 141 9.75 -13.56 -25.84
C ASN A 141 9.07 -14.02 -24.54
N MET A 142 7.91 -14.66 -24.67
CA MET A 142 7.12 -15.23 -23.57
C MET A 142 7.10 -16.75 -23.71
N ASP A 143 8.02 -17.41 -23.03
CA ASP A 143 8.26 -18.85 -23.22
C ASP A 143 7.30 -19.76 -22.44
N THR A 144 6.50 -19.20 -21.53
CA THR A 144 5.53 -19.96 -20.71
C THR A 144 4.08 -19.60 -21.05
N SER A 145 3.16 -20.55 -20.82
CA SER A 145 1.73 -20.34 -21.03
C SER A 145 1.18 -19.16 -20.23
N GLU A 146 1.66 -18.98 -19.00
CA GLU A 146 1.24 -17.92 -18.09
C GLU A 146 1.67 -16.56 -18.63
N ALA A 147 2.91 -16.45 -19.12
CA ALA A 147 3.44 -15.23 -19.71
C ALA A 147 2.74 -14.87 -21.02
N GLN A 148 2.39 -15.87 -21.84
CA GLN A 148 1.63 -15.68 -23.07
C GLN A 148 0.19 -15.23 -22.80
N ALA A 149 -0.47 -15.81 -21.79
CA ALA A 149 -1.81 -15.41 -21.38
C ALA A 149 -1.81 -13.98 -20.83
N ASP A 150 -0.86 -13.65 -19.95
CA ASP A 150 -0.71 -12.31 -19.37
C ASP A 150 -0.51 -11.24 -20.46
N VAL A 151 0.45 -11.42 -21.36
CA VAL A 151 0.70 -10.42 -22.43
C VAL A 151 -0.43 -10.36 -23.45
N SER A 152 -1.15 -11.47 -23.71
CA SER A 152 -2.27 -11.47 -24.66
C SER A 152 -3.48 -10.70 -24.12
N HIS A 153 -3.69 -10.75 -22.80
CA HIS A 153 -4.81 -10.07 -22.14
C HIS A 153 -4.43 -8.66 -21.65
N ASN A 154 -3.37 -8.55 -20.85
CA ASN A 154 -2.95 -7.30 -20.20
C ASN A 154 -1.96 -6.48 -21.03
N GLY A 155 -1.40 -7.04 -22.12
CA GLY A 155 -0.39 -6.35 -22.91
C GLY A 155 0.94 -6.14 -22.18
N ILE A 156 1.61 -5.03 -22.49
CA ILE A 156 2.87 -4.63 -21.88
C ILE A 156 2.72 -3.21 -21.34
N ALA A 157 2.72 -3.05 -20.01
CA ALA A 157 2.67 -1.74 -19.39
C ALA A 157 4.01 -1.01 -19.56
N MET A 158 3.94 0.27 -19.85
CA MET A 158 5.08 1.17 -20.02
C MET A 158 5.04 2.22 -18.90
N PHE A 159 6.08 2.24 -18.08
CA PHE A 159 6.23 3.17 -16.97
C PHE A 159 7.39 4.12 -17.21
N MET A 160 7.11 5.43 -17.27
CA MET A 160 8.10 6.46 -17.52
C MET A 160 8.67 7.01 -16.22
N VAL A 161 9.99 7.22 -16.20
CA VAL A 161 10.64 7.96 -15.11
C VAL A 161 10.70 9.44 -15.45
N CYS A 162 10.22 10.29 -14.54
CA CYS A 162 9.83 11.67 -14.86
C CYS A 162 10.95 12.73 -14.73
N GLU A 163 11.87 12.59 -13.77
CA GLU A 163 12.74 13.70 -13.33
C GLU A 163 14.22 13.52 -13.72
N GLY A 164 14.56 12.33 -14.24
CA GLY A 164 15.92 11.96 -14.55
C GLY A 164 16.75 11.55 -13.32
N VAL A 165 17.87 10.87 -13.60
CA VAL A 165 18.66 10.10 -12.62
C VAL A 165 19.11 10.88 -11.38
N VAL A 166 19.42 12.19 -11.49
CA VAL A 166 19.87 12.99 -10.34
C VAL A 166 18.73 13.23 -9.36
N HIS A 167 17.59 13.72 -9.86
CA HIS A 167 16.42 13.97 -9.02
C HIS A 167 15.77 12.67 -8.52
N GLU A 168 15.86 11.58 -9.30
CA GLU A 168 15.49 10.24 -8.83
C GLU A 168 16.35 9.81 -7.64
N LEU A 169 17.67 9.99 -7.69
CA LEU A 169 18.55 9.66 -6.58
C LEU A 169 18.25 10.53 -5.34
N GLU A 170 18.01 11.83 -5.54
CA GLU A 170 17.59 12.74 -4.46
C GLU A 170 16.25 12.29 -3.85
N SER A 171 15.29 11.90 -4.68
CA SER A 171 14.00 11.35 -4.24
C SER A 171 14.15 10.05 -3.46
N LEU A 172 15.04 9.14 -3.89
CA LEU A 172 15.35 7.93 -3.13
C LEU A 172 15.94 8.27 -1.76
N LEU A 173 16.83 9.27 -1.69
CA LEU A 173 17.37 9.75 -0.41
C LEU A 173 16.27 10.38 0.47
N ARG A 174 15.39 11.21 -0.07
CA ARG A 174 14.24 11.78 0.67
C ARG A 174 13.27 10.72 1.15
N THR A 175 13.01 9.72 0.33
CA THR A 175 12.21 8.55 0.71
C THR A 175 12.90 7.85 1.87
N ALA A 176 14.20 7.60 1.77
CA ALA A 176 14.97 6.99 2.84
C ALA A 176 14.96 7.81 4.14
N GLU A 177 15.02 9.14 4.09
CA GLU A 177 14.89 10.03 5.27
C GLU A 177 13.59 9.80 6.05
N MET A 178 12.49 9.45 5.37
CA MET A 178 11.22 9.16 6.03
C MET A 178 11.27 7.89 6.89
N PHE A 179 12.10 6.90 6.54
CA PHE A 179 12.14 5.57 7.17
C PHE A 179 13.40 5.30 8.00
N ILE A 180 14.53 5.94 7.67
CA ILE A 180 15.84 5.71 8.30
C ILE A 180 16.04 6.70 9.44
N GLY A 181 15.80 6.24 10.67
CA GLY A 181 15.84 7.04 11.91
C GLY A 181 15.00 6.40 13.01
N GLY A 182 13.86 5.84 12.64
CA GLY A 182 13.15 4.80 13.38
C GLY A 182 13.97 3.51 13.40
N MET A 183 14.59 3.10 12.30
CA MET A 183 15.44 1.89 12.24
C MET A 183 16.83 1.99 12.93
N SER A 184 16.91 2.58 14.13
CA SER A 184 18.12 2.67 14.98
C SER A 184 19.27 3.53 14.42
N LEU A 185 19.25 4.84 14.71
CA LEU A 185 20.46 5.70 14.76
C LEU A 185 20.29 6.83 15.79
N ASN A 186 20.11 6.47 17.07
CA ASN A 186 20.14 7.43 18.18
C ASN A 186 21.60 7.69 18.61
N PRO A 187 22.10 8.95 18.64
CA PRO A 187 23.50 9.26 18.99
C PRO A 187 23.85 9.09 20.48
N ASP A 188 22.91 8.64 21.33
CA ASP A 188 23.15 8.33 22.75
C ASP A 188 23.53 6.83 22.94
N PRO A 189 24.81 6.51 23.22
CA PRO A 189 25.29 5.13 23.38
C PRO A 189 24.68 4.42 24.59
N SER A 190 24.01 5.12 25.52
CA SER A 190 23.35 4.52 26.67
C SER A 190 21.93 4.02 26.38
N LYS A 191 21.37 4.37 25.22
CA LYS A 191 19.98 4.04 24.81
C LYS A 191 19.88 3.14 23.57
N TRP A 192 21.03 2.68 23.05
CA TRP A 192 21.17 1.92 21.80
C TRP A 192 20.35 0.62 21.69
N LEU A 193 19.85 0.09 22.80
CA LEU A 193 19.05 -1.14 22.82
C LEU A 193 17.55 -0.93 23.10
N ASN A 194 17.10 0.29 23.46
CA ASN A 194 15.75 0.47 24.05
C ASN A 194 15.02 1.78 23.68
N SER A 195 15.47 2.57 22.69
CA SER A 195 14.77 3.81 22.31
C SER A 195 14.09 3.69 20.94
N SER A 196 12.76 3.55 20.98
CA SER A 196 11.82 3.55 19.83
C SER A 196 11.49 4.96 19.30
N TYR A 197 12.24 5.98 19.71
CA TYR A 197 11.94 7.39 19.45
C TYR A 197 12.10 7.75 17.97
N VAL A 198 11.22 8.61 17.46
CA VAL A 198 11.28 9.14 16.09
C VAL A 198 12.15 10.41 16.06
N PRO A 199 13.32 10.42 15.38
CA PRO A 199 14.16 11.61 15.31
C PRO A 199 13.48 12.79 14.59
N GLN A 200 13.83 14.03 14.97
CA GLN A 200 13.20 15.23 14.42
C GLN A 200 13.29 15.33 12.88
N TYR A 201 14.45 15.02 12.28
CA TYR A 201 14.59 15.09 10.83
C TYR A 201 13.64 14.13 10.10
N MET A 202 13.35 12.97 10.71
CA MET A 202 12.42 11.99 10.19
C MET A 202 10.99 12.48 10.33
N GLU A 203 10.66 13.08 11.48
CA GLU A 203 9.36 13.74 11.66
C GLU A 203 9.14 14.84 10.61
N ASP A 204 10.13 15.71 10.41
CA ASP A 204 10.09 16.79 9.42
C ASP A 204 9.94 16.25 7.98
N ALA A 205 10.64 15.17 7.64
CA ALA A 205 10.52 14.51 6.34
C ALA A 205 9.11 13.93 6.12
N ASN A 206 8.52 13.33 7.15
CA ASN A 206 7.16 12.78 7.09
C ASN A 206 6.09 13.88 7.03
N LEU A 207 6.25 14.98 7.78
CA LEU A 207 5.37 16.16 7.70
C LEU A 207 5.42 16.82 6.32
N ARG A 208 6.61 16.90 5.70
CA ARG A 208 6.77 17.34 4.32
C ARG A 208 5.99 16.44 3.37
N PHE A 209 6.17 15.13 3.46
CA PHE A 209 5.48 14.15 2.63
C PHE A 209 3.95 14.26 2.74
N LEU A 210 3.39 14.33 3.95
CA LEU A 210 1.94 14.50 4.14
C LEU A 210 1.44 15.79 3.47
N ARG A 211 2.19 16.88 3.56
CA ARG A 211 1.84 18.16 2.92
C ARG A 211 1.83 18.04 1.40
N THR A 212 2.82 17.41 0.79
CA THR A 212 3.00 17.41 -0.67
C THR A 212 2.23 16.28 -1.37
N ALA A 213 2.18 15.09 -0.76
CA ALA A 213 1.53 13.91 -1.31
C ALA A 213 0.04 13.81 -0.95
N MET A 214 -0.38 14.35 0.19
CA MET A 214 -1.79 14.28 0.64
C MET A 214 -2.47 15.64 0.74
N ASN A 215 -1.77 16.75 0.45
CA ASN A 215 -2.26 18.11 0.70
C ASN A 215 -2.71 18.31 2.16
N TYR A 216 -2.05 17.63 3.10
CA TYR A 216 -2.39 17.64 4.52
C TYR A 216 -1.30 18.34 5.32
N THR A 217 -1.61 19.53 5.84
CA THR A 217 -0.71 20.26 6.73
C THR A 217 -1.13 20.04 8.18
N MET A 218 -0.26 19.42 8.96
CA MET A 218 -0.43 19.30 10.40
C MET A 218 0.08 20.56 11.08
N GLU A 219 -0.85 21.30 11.71
CA GLU A 219 -0.51 22.50 12.46
C GLU A 219 0.10 22.14 13.83
N PRO A 220 1.20 22.82 14.24
CA PRO A 220 1.75 22.67 15.57
C PRO A 220 0.70 22.98 16.64
N ARG A 221 0.70 22.20 17.73
CA ARG A 221 -0.18 22.44 18.89
C ARG A 221 0.64 22.92 20.07
N GLU A 222 0.15 23.95 20.76
CA GLU A 222 0.75 24.42 22.03
C GLU A 222 0.67 23.33 23.11
N THR A 223 -0.47 22.63 23.18
CA THR A 223 -0.67 21.49 24.08
C THR A 223 -0.28 20.20 23.37
N THR A 224 0.84 19.62 23.78
CA THR A 224 1.37 18.37 23.22
C THR A 224 1.02 17.13 24.05
N LYS A 225 0.53 17.32 25.30
CA LYS A 225 0.13 16.23 26.19
C LYS A 225 -1.14 16.58 26.95
N VAL A 226 -2.10 15.67 26.89
CA VAL A 226 -3.34 15.71 27.69
C VAL A 226 -3.45 14.38 28.42
N VAL A 227 -3.69 14.44 29.74
CA VAL A 227 -4.01 13.26 30.53
C VAL A 227 -5.52 13.14 30.57
N ILE A 228 -6.05 12.05 30.02
CA ILE A 228 -7.49 11.76 30.00
C ILE A 228 -7.81 10.91 31.22
N ASP A 229 -8.83 11.30 31.97
CA ASP A 229 -9.29 10.49 33.10
C ASP A 229 -10.00 9.24 32.55
N GLU A 230 -9.70 8.06 33.09
CA GLU A 230 -10.34 6.81 32.70
C GLU A 230 -11.87 6.90 32.82
N SER A 231 -12.39 7.68 33.77
CA SER A 231 -13.83 7.88 33.94
C SER A 231 -14.51 8.59 32.76
N GLN A 232 -13.73 9.19 31.85
CA GLN A 232 -14.22 9.83 30.63
C GLN A 232 -14.18 8.89 29.42
N ILE A 233 -13.56 7.71 29.57
CA ILE A 233 -13.39 6.73 28.50
C ILE A 233 -14.41 5.61 28.67
N ASN A 234 -15.05 5.25 27.57
CA ASN A 234 -16.03 4.17 27.55
C ASN A 234 -15.61 3.08 26.57
N SER A 235 -16.18 1.89 26.76
CA SER A 235 -16.01 0.79 25.82
C SER A 235 -16.47 1.22 24.42
N GLY A 236 -15.65 0.90 23.42
CA GLY A 236 -15.88 1.29 22.03
C GLY A 236 -15.29 2.65 21.63
N ASP A 237 -14.83 3.47 22.58
CA ASP A 237 -14.17 4.73 22.22
C ASP A 237 -12.90 4.46 21.38
N PHE A 238 -12.71 5.28 20.35
CA PHE A 238 -11.67 5.10 19.35
C PHE A 238 -10.42 5.91 19.69
N PHE A 239 -9.25 5.28 19.61
CA PHE A 239 -7.94 5.87 19.84
C PHE A 239 -7.10 5.76 18.56
N PRO A 240 -7.27 6.68 17.59
CA PRO A 240 -6.42 6.74 16.41
C PRO A 240 -5.01 7.13 16.78
N VAL A 241 -4.06 6.50 16.10
CA VAL A 241 -2.63 6.70 16.28
C VAL A 241 -2.00 7.16 14.97
N ILE A 242 -1.09 8.13 15.08
CA ILE A 242 -0.11 8.47 14.05
C ILE A 242 1.28 8.32 14.66
N ARG A 243 2.23 7.82 13.87
CA ARG A 243 3.65 7.87 14.19
C ARG A 243 4.38 8.44 12.98
N MET A 244 5.34 9.35 13.14
CA MET A 244 6.01 9.98 12.00
C MET A 244 7.25 9.20 11.56
N ASP A 245 7.10 7.93 11.18
CA ASP A 245 8.21 6.99 10.94
C ASP A 245 8.31 6.44 9.51
N GLY A 246 7.65 7.08 8.55
CA GLY A 246 7.58 6.63 7.16
C GLY A 246 6.46 5.63 6.94
N LEU A 247 6.39 4.57 7.75
CA LEU A 247 5.37 3.52 7.58
C LEU A 247 3.97 4.07 7.85
N ALA A 248 3.79 4.78 8.96
CA ALA A 248 2.48 5.32 9.31
C ALA A 248 1.97 6.38 8.30
N PRO A 249 2.80 7.35 7.86
CA PRO A 249 2.42 8.28 6.80
C PRO A 249 2.19 7.59 5.44
N MET A 250 2.89 6.51 5.13
CA MET A 250 2.60 5.67 3.96
C MET A 250 1.23 4.97 4.06
N ILE A 251 0.84 4.48 5.24
CA ILE A 251 -0.49 3.92 5.48
C ILE A 251 -1.56 4.99 5.29
N MET A 252 -1.35 6.19 5.85
CA MET A 252 -2.25 7.34 5.66
C MET A 252 -2.39 7.66 4.16
N TYR A 253 -1.27 7.69 3.43
CA TYR A 253 -1.26 7.96 2.00
C TYR A 253 -2.05 6.90 1.21
N GLY A 254 -1.79 5.62 1.46
CA GLY A 254 -2.45 4.52 0.77
C GLY A 254 -3.93 4.36 1.09
N SER A 255 -4.34 4.67 2.32
CA SER A 255 -5.75 4.57 2.76
C SER A 255 -6.54 5.88 2.63
N GLY A 256 -5.89 6.99 2.25
CA GLY A 256 -6.49 8.32 2.26
C GLY A 256 -6.90 8.83 3.65
N SER A 257 -6.43 8.19 4.73
CA SER A 257 -6.85 8.47 6.10
C SER A 257 -5.98 9.54 6.78
N TRP A 258 -6.42 10.02 7.94
CA TRP A 258 -5.60 10.87 8.82
C TRP A 258 -5.03 10.12 10.03
N ALA A 259 -5.14 8.79 10.05
CA ALA A 259 -4.66 7.94 11.14
C ALA A 259 -4.04 6.66 10.56
N SER A 260 -2.85 6.29 11.03
CA SER A 260 -2.14 5.13 10.50
C SER A 260 -2.43 3.83 11.23
N HIS A 261 -2.97 3.92 12.45
CA HIS A 261 -3.24 2.76 13.28
C HIS A 261 -4.49 3.01 14.13
N CYS A 262 -5.27 1.94 14.32
CA CYS A 262 -6.57 1.99 14.95
C CYS A 262 -6.55 1.14 16.22
N THR A 263 -6.95 1.75 17.33
CA THR A 263 -7.10 1.04 18.61
C THR A 263 -8.43 1.40 19.26
N MET A 264 -8.95 0.53 20.12
CA MET A 264 -10.24 0.71 20.78
C MET A 264 -10.09 0.55 22.29
N ALA A 265 -10.80 1.37 23.05
CA ALA A 265 -10.93 1.21 24.50
C ALA A 265 -11.99 0.18 24.84
N LEU A 266 -11.72 -0.68 25.83
CA LEU A 266 -12.67 -1.69 26.30
C LEU A 266 -12.54 -1.92 27.80
N TRP A 267 -13.65 -1.79 28.53
CA TRP A 267 -13.71 -2.10 29.95
C TRP A 267 -13.87 -3.60 30.19
N TYR A 268 -13.11 -4.09 31.16
CA TYR A 268 -13.20 -5.43 31.75
C TYR A 268 -13.42 -5.30 33.26
N ASP A 269 -13.75 -6.41 33.92
CA ASP A 269 -14.00 -6.46 35.38
C ASP A 269 -12.81 -5.94 36.21
N ASP A 270 -11.58 -6.05 35.67
CA ASP A 270 -10.34 -5.67 36.32
C ASP A 270 -9.77 -4.32 35.86
N GLY A 271 -10.40 -3.65 34.89
CA GLY A 271 -10.02 -2.28 34.48
C GLY A 271 -10.22 -1.96 33.00
N LEU A 272 -9.72 -0.79 32.60
CA LEU A 272 -9.75 -0.30 31.23
C LEU A 272 -8.54 -0.79 30.44
N TYR A 273 -8.79 -1.28 29.23
CA TYR A 273 -7.77 -1.75 28.31
C TYR A 273 -7.87 -1.03 26.97
N ILE A 274 -6.73 -0.87 26.30
CA ILE A 274 -6.68 -0.61 24.86
C ILE A 274 -6.45 -1.94 24.15
N VAL A 275 -7.30 -2.22 23.17
CA VAL A 275 -7.25 -3.42 22.33
C VAL A 275 -6.80 -3.03 20.92
N GLU A 276 -5.86 -3.80 20.36
CA GLU A 276 -5.24 -3.47 19.08
C GLU A 276 -4.64 -4.70 18.39
N SER A 277 -4.37 -4.57 17.10
CA SER A 277 -3.51 -5.47 16.32
C SER A 277 -2.29 -4.69 15.84
N THR A 278 -1.08 -5.09 16.24
CA THR A 278 0.16 -4.37 15.86
C THR A 278 1.33 -5.32 15.72
N ASP A 279 2.30 -4.99 14.88
CA ASP A 279 3.55 -5.73 14.73
C ASP A 279 4.74 -4.78 14.51
N GLY A 280 4.64 -3.58 15.07
CA GLY A 280 5.73 -2.62 15.02
C GLY A 280 6.94 -3.17 15.78
N TRP A 281 8.11 -3.21 15.14
CA TRP A 281 9.37 -3.66 15.77
C TRP A 281 9.74 -2.88 17.06
N TYR A 282 9.18 -1.69 17.19
CA TYR A 282 9.34 -0.77 18.31
C TYR A 282 8.33 -0.98 19.45
N TRP A 283 7.32 -1.84 19.23
CA TRP A 283 6.23 -2.10 20.15
C TRP A 283 6.52 -3.37 20.95
N PRO A 284 6.22 -3.43 22.25
CA PRO A 284 6.70 -4.52 23.11
C PRO A 284 6.00 -5.86 22.90
N THR A 285 4.86 -5.89 22.23
CA THR A 285 4.06 -7.10 22.05
C THR A 285 3.41 -7.05 20.67
N GLY A 286 3.60 -8.09 19.86
CA GLY A 286 3.03 -8.19 18.51
C GLY A 286 1.73 -8.99 18.48
N GLY A 287 0.99 -8.86 17.39
CA GLY A 287 -0.31 -9.51 17.15
C GLY A 287 -1.48 -8.76 17.78
N ILE A 288 -2.61 -9.47 17.87
CA ILE A 288 -3.82 -8.98 18.52
C ILE A 288 -3.66 -9.10 20.04
N GLN A 289 -3.85 -8.01 20.75
CA GLN A 289 -3.60 -7.90 22.18
C GLN A 289 -4.56 -6.96 22.88
N LYS A 290 -4.55 -7.02 24.21
CA LYS A 290 -5.11 -6.01 25.11
C LYS A 290 -4.05 -5.57 26.10
N THR A 291 -3.92 -4.26 26.30
CA THR A 291 -2.93 -3.67 27.21
C THR A 291 -3.66 -2.73 28.19
N PRO A 292 -3.40 -2.80 29.51
CA PRO A 292 -4.01 -1.89 30.47
C PRO A 292 -3.79 -0.43 30.05
N TYR A 293 -4.83 0.40 30.11
CA TYR A 293 -4.82 1.75 29.53
C TYR A 293 -3.60 2.59 29.94
N LYS A 294 -3.29 2.66 31.24
CA LYS A 294 -2.12 3.43 31.73
C LYS A 294 -0.81 2.91 31.16
N GLN A 295 -0.65 1.59 31.10
CA GLN A 295 0.52 0.96 30.51
C GLN A 295 0.60 1.25 29.00
N TRP A 296 -0.54 1.20 28.29
CA TRP A 296 -0.59 1.51 26.86
C TRP A 296 -0.20 2.97 26.58
N MET A 297 -0.68 3.93 27.39
CA MET A 297 -0.30 5.34 27.25
C MET A 297 1.20 5.56 27.46
N GLU A 298 1.82 4.86 28.43
CA GLU A 298 3.28 4.90 28.64
C GLU A 298 4.06 4.25 27.49
N GLN A 299 3.51 3.21 26.85
CA GLN A 299 4.10 2.60 25.67
C GLN A 299 3.99 3.52 24.45
N ALA A 300 2.82 4.13 24.23
CA ALA A 300 2.55 5.08 23.17
C ALA A 300 3.48 6.30 23.24
N GLU A 301 3.67 6.87 24.43
CA GLU A 301 4.61 7.98 24.65
C GLU A 301 6.05 7.58 24.29
N ARG A 302 6.50 6.39 24.70
CA ARG A 302 7.84 5.88 24.36
C ARG A 302 8.02 5.59 22.87
N ALA A 303 6.95 5.23 22.18
CA ALA A 303 6.94 4.97 20.74
C ALA A 303 6.76 6.24 19.89
N SER A 304 6.71 7.43 20.51
CA SER A 304 6.47 8.71 19.82
C SER A 304 5.14 8.72 19.06
N TYR A 305 4.10 8.13 19.65
CA TYR A 305 2.75 8.17 19.09
C TYR A 305 2.08 9.52 19.32
N TYR A 306 1.46 10.02 18.26
CA TYR A 306 0.41 11.01 18.31
C TYR A 306 -0.92 10.28 18.48
N VAL A 307 -1.54 10.42 19.64
CA VAL A 307 -2.80 9.74 19.98
C VAL A 307 -3.90 10.78 20.14
N SER A 308 -5.05 10.55 19.50
CA SER A 308 -6.29 11.28 19.82
C SER A 308 -7.28 10.34 20.50
N HIS A 309 -8.20 10.90 21.30
CA HIS A 309 -9.35 10.17 21.85
C HIS A 309 -10.60 10.66 21.16
N LEU A 310 -11.31 9.76 20.49
CA LEU A 310 -12.54 10.03 19.77
C LEU A 310 -13.67 9.20 20.39
N PRO A 311 -14.47 9.78 21.30
CA PRO A 311 -15.59 9.08 21.92
C PRO A 311 -16.66 8.73 20.89
N LEU A 312 -17.32 7.58 21.07
CA LEU A 312 -18.52 7.27 20.29
C LEU A 312 -19.60 8.31 20.57
N ASN A 313 -20.28 8.79 19.52
CA ASN A 313 -21.49 9.60 19.68
C ASN A 313 -22.60 8.77 20.37
N GLU A 314 -23.65 9.44 20.86
CA GLU A 314 -24.71 8.78 21.63
C GLU A 314 -25.41 7.65 20.86
N GLU A 315 -25.64 7.82 19.56
CA GLU A 315 -26.31 6.84 18.71
C GLU A 315 -25.47 5.58 18.51
N THR A 316 -24.20 5.74 18.09
CA THR A 316 -23.28 4.62 17.91
C THR A 316 -23.04 3.88 19.23
N ARG A 317 -22.95 4.62 20.34
CA ARG A 317 -22.77 4.07 21.68
C ARG A 317 -23.96 3.25 22.15
N ALA A 318 -25.18 3.68 21.88
CA ALA A 318 -26.39 2.91 22.22
C ALA A 318 -26.45 1.55 21.51
N ASN A 319 -25.79 1.43 20.35
CA ASN A 319 -25.71 0.20 19.57
C ASN A 319 -24.48 -0.66 19.88
N PHE A 320 -23.54 -0.18 20.71
CA PHE A 320 -22.32 -0.91 21.02
C PHE A 320 -22.57 -2.00 22.07
N ASP A 321 -22.37 -3.26 21.66
CA ASP A 321 -22.55 -4.43 22.51
C ASP A 321 -21.21 -4.82 23.15
N GLU A 322 -20.99 -4.37 24.39
CA GLU A 322 -19.72 -4.58 25.07
C GLU A 322 -19.38 -6.06 25.30
N ASP A 323 -20.38 -6.89 25.59
CA ASP A 323 -20.17 -8.32 25.85
C ASP A 323 -19.70 -9.04 24.59
N LYS A 324 -20.30 -8.72 23.44
CA LYS A 324 -19.84 -9.25 22.15
C LYS A 324 -18.47 -8.71 21.77
N ALA A 325 -18.19 -7.43 22.00
CA ALA A 325 -16.88 -6.85 21.73
C ALA A 325 -15.79 -7.54 22.55
N ARG A 326 -16.03 -7.77 23.86
CA ARG A 326 -15.12 -8.55 24.71
C ARG A 326 -14.94 -9.97 24.18
N ALA A 327 -16.03 -10.67 23.86
CA ALA A 327 -15.95 -12.04 23.35
C ALA A 327 -15.14 -12.13 22.04
N PHE A 328 -15.32 -11.18 21.12
CA PHE A 328 -14.54 -11.08 19.89
C PHE A 328 -13.06 -10.87 20.17
N VAL A 329 -12.71 -9.87 20.99
CA VAL A 329 -11.32 -9.57 21.32
C VAL A 329 -10.65 -10.77 22.00
N GLU A 330 -11.28 -11.38 23.01
CA GLU A 330 -10.71 -12.54 23.71
C GLU A 330 -10.45 -13.72 22.78
N GLY A 331 -11.34 -13.99 21.83
CA GLY A 331 -11.13 -15.05 20.86
C GLY A 331 -10.06 -14.74 19.81
N ALA A 332 -9.72 -13.47 19.63
CA ALA A 332 -8.73 -12.99 18.67
C ALA A 332 -7.33 -12.78 19.28
N ILE A 333 -7.20 -12.62 20.61
CA ILE A 333 -5.91 -12.40 21.29
C ILE A 333 -4.91 -13.51 20.91
N GLY A 334 -3.69 -13.08 20.57
CA GLY A 334 -2.58 -13.96 20.17
C GLY A 334 -2.59 -14.36 18.69
N LEU A 335 -3.62 -14.00 17.92
CA LEU A 335 -3.55 -14.08 16.47
C LEU A 335 -2.50 -13.10 15.92
N PRO A 336 -1.81 -13.45 14.81
CA PRO A 336 -0.80 -12.60 14.21
C PRO A 336 -1.43 -11.34 13.59
N TYR A 337 -0.58 -10.36 13.30
CA TYR A 337 -0.97 -9.15 12.60
C TYR A 337 -1.51 -9.43 11.19
N GLY A 338 -2.49 -8.64 10.77
CA GLY A 338 -3.29 -8.85 9.55
C GLY A 338 -2.60 -8.46 8.24
N TYR A 339 -1.33 -8.84 8.02
CA TYR A 339 -0.58 -8.47 6.81
C TYR A 339 -1.31 -8.83 5.50
N HIS A 340 -2.03 -9.95 5.47
CA HIS A 340 -2.76 -10.44 4.31
C HIS A 340 -3.94 -9.56 3.86
N ASN A 341 -4.35 -8.58 4.67
CA ASN A 341 -5.35 -7.57 4.34
C ASN A 341 -4.79 -6.16 4.26
N PHE A 342 -3.51 -5.96 4.59
CA PHE A 342 -2.93 -4.63 4.75
C PHE A 342 -2.98 -3.80 3.47
N ILE A 343 -2.45 -4.32 2.35
CA ILE A 343 -2.43 -3.61 1.06
C ILE A 343 -3.83 -3.54 0.45
N TYR A 344 -4.66 -4.55 0.69
CA TYR A 344 -6.04 -4.56 0.21
C TYR A 344 -6.92 -3.50 0.89
N GLY A 345 -6.51 -3.00 2.07
CA GLY A 345 -7.15 -1.84 2.69
C GLY A 345 -6.98 -0.53 1.90
N TRP A 346 -6.11 -0.51 0.88
CA TRP A 346 -5.96 0.63 -0.03
C TRP A 346 -6.91 0.53 -1.23
N ILE A 347 -7.58 -0.61 -1.42
CA ILE A 347 -8.41 -0.91 -2.59
C ILE A 347 -9.88 -0.86 -2.20
N ASP A 348 -10.61 0.15 -2.68
CA ASP A 348 -12.04 0.38 -2.37
C ASP A 348 -12.93 0.35 -3.62
N THR A 349 -12.37 0.63 -4.79
CA THR A 349 -13.06 0.74 -6.08
C THR A 349 -12.42 -0.18 -7.12
N PRO A 350 -13.00 -0.36 -8.31
CA PRO A 350 -12.34 -1.11 -9.38
C PRO A 350 -11.11 -0.37 -10.00
N ARG A 351 -11.05 0.97 -9.94
CA ARG A 351 -9.98 1.83 -10.48
C ARG A 351 -9.82 3.09 -9.61
N ASP A 352 -8.63 3.69 -9.60
CA ASP A 352 -8.31 4.92 -8.84
C ASP A 352 -8.21 4.72 -7.31
N ASN A 353 -7.72 3.54 -6.91
CA ASN A 353 -7.45 3.22 -5.50
C ASN A 353 -6.08 3.67 -5.03
N MET A 354 -5.12 3.56 -5.95
CA MET A 354 -3.73 3.74 -5.58
C MET A 354 -3.41 5.23 -5.58
N PRO A 355 -2.59 5.68 -4.62
CA PRO A 355 -2.22 7.08 -4.58
C PRO A 355 -1.51 7.54 -5.86
N ARG A 356 -1.57 8.84 -6.16
CA ARG A 356 -1.15 9.42 -7.45
C ARG A 356 0.25 9.01 -7.94
N ALA A 357 1.18 8.87 -6.99
CA ALA A 357 2.57 8.50 -7.28
C ALA A 357 2.80 6.98 -7.48
N LEU A 358 1.77 6.14 -7.34
CA LEU A 358 1.87 4.69 -7.42
C LEU A 358 0.82 4.15 -8.40
N PRO A 359 1.17 3.95 -9.68
CA PRO A 359 0.23 3.36 -10.65
C PRO A 359 -0.14 1.93 -10.23
N ALA A 360 -1.42 1.57 -10.34
CA ALA A 360 -1.92 0.27 -9.90
C ALA A 360 -1.28 -0.88 -10.69
N GLU A 361 -0.99 -0.64 -11.97
CA GLU A 361 -0.36 -1.56 -12.91
C GLU A 361 1.08 -1.90 -12.50
N LEU A 362 1.74 -1.05 -11.71
CA LEU A 362 3.09 -1.31 -11.22
C LEU A 362 3.09 -2.34 -10.08
N LEU A 363 2.00 -2.47 -9.32
CA LEU A 363 1.91 -3.43 -8.21
C LEU A 363 2.19 -4.88 -8.64
N PRO A 364 1.47 -5.47 -9.63
CA PRO A 364 1.74 -6.85 -10.05
C PRO A 364 3.16 -7.02 -10.60
N VAL A 365 3.70 -6.01 -11.28
CA VAL A 365 5.10 -6.04 -11.78
C VAL A 365 6.09 -6.08 -10.61
N ALA A 366 5.90 -5.21 -9.62
CA ALA A 366 6.77 -5.11 -8.45
C ALA A 366 6.67 -6.34 -7.55
N PHE A 367 5.46 -6.84 -7.28
CA PHE A 367 5.26 -8.02 -6.44
C PHE A 367 5.69 -9.31 -7.13
N ALA A 368 5.46 -9.47 -8.44
CA ALA A 368 6.00 -10.62 -9.18
C ALA A 368 7.53 -10.61 -9.18
N PHE A 369 8.17 -9.44 -9.27
CA PHE A 369 9.63 -9.33 -9.13
C PHE A 369 10.09 -9.68 -7.70
N LEU A 370 9.43 -9.13 -6.68
CA LEU A 370 9.74 -9.41 -5.28
C LEU A 370 9.60 -10.90 -4.95
N GLU A 371 8.60 -11.57 -5.50
CA GLU A 371 8.34 -13.00 -5.33
C GLU A 371 9.53 -13.87 -5.74
N THR A 372 10.32 -13.42 -6.73
CA THR A 372 11.53 -14.15 -7.16
C THR A 372 12.65 -14.18 -6.12
N PHE A 373 12.65 -13.24 -5.16
CA PHE A 373 13.66 -13.16 -4.09
C PHE A 373 13.11 -13.46 -2.71
N ASP A 374 11.87 -13.07 -2.42
CA ASP A 374 11.19 -13.28 -1.14
C ASP A 374 9.71 -13.59 -1.34
N ARG A 375 9.45 -14.86 -1.66
CA ARG A 375 8.09 -15.38 -1.73
C ARG A 375 7.35 -15.30 -0.39
N THR A 376 8.05 -15.41 0.75
CA THR A 376 7.38 -15.35 2.06
C THR A 376 6.82 -13.95 2.33
N LEU A 377 7.58 -12.91 1.99
CA LEU A 377 7.12 -11.53 2.10
C LEU A 377 5.97 -11.26 1.13
N THR A 378 6.10 -11.69 -0.11
CA THR A 378 5.06 -11.55 -1.14
C THR A 378 3.77 -12.27 -0.75
N ASP A 379 3.86 -13.51 -0.26
CA ASP A 379 2.73 -14.29 0.24
C ASP A 379 2.00 -13.55 1.36
N LYS A 380 2.74 -13.02 2.34
CA LYS A 380 2.17 -12.30 3.49
C LYS A 380 1.43 -11.03 3.10
N PHE A 381 1.97 -10.23 2.19
CA PHE A 381 1.44 -8.90 1.87
C PHE A 381 0.47 -8.90 0.67
N MET A 382 0.63 -9.85 -0.25
CA MET A 382 -0.10 -9.88 -1.51
C MET A 382 -0.71 -11.27 -1.77
N SER A 383 0.09 -12.29 -2.11
CA SER A 383 -0.42 -13.50 -2.76
C SER A 383 -1.45 -14.27 -1.94
N GLN A 384 -1.31 -14.38 -0.60
CA GLN A 384 -2.32 -15.07 0.22
C GLN A 384 -3.67 -14.35 0.23
N GLY A 385 -3.64 -13.02 0.32
CA GLY A 385 -4.86 -12.20 0.31
C GLY A 385 -5.59 -12.25 -1.04
N LEU A 386 -4.83 -12.31 -2.14
CA LEU A 386 -5.37 -12.44 -3.51
C LEU A 386 -5.96 -13.83 -3.72
N ASN A 387 -5.21 -14.89 -3.38
CA ASN A 387 -5.69 -16.28 -3.48
C ASN A 387 -7.02 -16.48 -2.74
N LYS A 388 -7.12 -15.99 -1.50
CA LYS A 388 -8.36 -16.06 -0.71
C LYS A 388 -9.54 -15.37 -1.41
N ARG A 389 -9.32 -14.21 -2.02
CA ARG A 389 -10.36 -13.45 -2.75
C ARG A 389 -10.79 -14.14 -4.04
N MET A 390 -9.87 -14.81 -4.71
CA MET A 390 -10.11 -15.58 -5.94
C MET A 390 -10.63 -17.00 -5.68
N GLY A 391 -10.73 -17.43 -4.42
CA GLY A 391 -11.11 -18.81 -4.07
C GLY A 391 -10.04 -19.85 -4.42
N THR A 392 -8.78 -19.43 -4.56
CA THR A 392 -7.63 -20.29 -4.85
C THR A 392 -6.69 -20.39 -3.64
N GLU A 393 -5.66 -21.22 -3.75
CA GLU A 393 -4.62 -21.36 -2.70
C GLU A 393 -3.25 -21.60 -3.34
N GLY A 394 -2.22 -20.91 -2.83
CA GLY A 394 -0.83 -21.18 -3.16
C GLY A 394 -0.36 -20.72 -4.55
N LEU A 395 -1.21 -20.06 -5.33
CA LEU A 395 -0.83 -19.50 -6.63
C LEU A 395 0.11 -18.30 -6.47
N SER A 396 1.11 -18.22 -7.34
CA SER A 396 2.00 -17.06 -7.53
C SER A 396 1.25 -15.86 -8.11
N ILE A 397 1.87 -14.68 -8.07
CA ILE A 397 1.29 -13.47 -8.68
C ILE A 397 1.06 -13.67 -10.19
N THR A 398 2.00 -14.31 -10.88
CA THR A 398 1.89 -14.67 -12.30
C THR A 398 0.70 -15.60 -12.57
N GLU A 399 0.55 -16.68 -11.79
CA GLU A 399 -0.55 -17.64 -11.96
C GLU A 399 -1.92 -16.99 -11.67
N ILE A 400 -1.99 -16.12 -10.66
CA ILE A 400 -3.21 -15.34 -10.36
C ILE A 400 -3.56 -14.41 -11.52
N THR A 401 -2.56 -13.73 -12.09
CA THR A 401 -2.76 -12.81 -13.22
C THR A 401 -3.26 -13.57 -14.46
N MET A 402 -2.71 -14.75 -14.74
CA MET A 402 -3.21 -15.64 -15.79
C MET A 402 -4.67 -16.06 -15.54
N LEU A 403 -4.99 -16.50 -14.32
CA LEU A 403 -6.36 -16.91 -13.98
C LEU A 403 -7.36 -15.75 -14.10
N ALA A 404 -6.94 -14.53 -13.78
CA ALA A 404 -7.75 -13.33 -13.96
C ALA A 404 -7.97 -13.01 -15.44
N ALA A 405 -6.98 -13.26 -16.30
CA ALA A 405 -7.07 -13.05 -17.75
C ALA A 405 -7.98 -14.06 -18.49
N GLU A 406 -8.27 -15.21 -17.88
CA GLU A 406 -9.16 -16.24 -18.44
C GLU A 406 -10.65 -16.02 -18.12
N GLN A 407 -10.97 -15.12 -17.18
CA GLN A 407 -12.33 -14.76 -16.76
C GLN A 407 -12.86 -13.58 -17.58
#